data_AF-A0A7C6QY65-F1
#
_entry.id   AF-A0A7C6QY65-F1
#
_cell.length_a   1.000
_cell.length_b   1.000
_cell.length_c   1.000
_cell.angle_alpha   90.00
_cell.angle_beta   90.00
_cell.angle_gamma   90.00
#
_symmetry.space_group_name_H-M   'P 1'
#
loop_
_entity.id
_entity.type
_entity.pdbx_description
1 polymer ?
#
loop_
_entity_poly.entity_id
_entity_poly.type
_entity_poly.pdbx_seq_one_letter_code
_entity_poly.pdbx_strand_id
1 'polypeptide(L)'
;MKTVNTDGSQAPRRQGQREGNMQVVQSLARRINLMALLLYEIKAGTPLGKTVELLLDLFRREGTTTPNGALILTNLSRLDLAELAELSATELQESLDRLARDSIIIYRISP
;
A
#
# COMPACT_ATOMS: atom_id res chain seq x y z
N MET A 1 6.43 -7.35 63.75
CA MET A 1 7.65 -7.69 63.01
C MET A 1 7.25 -8.10 61.59
N LYS A 2 7.83 -7.40 60.60
CA LYS A 2 7.86 -7.65 59.14
C LYS A 2 6.55 -7.88 58.35
N THR A 3 6.18 -6.77 57.70
CA THR A 3 5.58 -6.65 56.37
C THR A 3 6.27 -7.49 55.29
N VAL A 4 5.48 -7.91 54.28
CA VAL A 4 5.61 -7.62 52.83
C VAL A 4 4.99 -8.79 52.05
N ASN A 5 3.76 -8.61 51.61
CA ASN A 5 3.22 -9.27 50.43
C ASN A 5 3.13 -8.20 49.34
N THR A 6 4.07 -8.17 48.42
CA THR A 6 3.87 -7.45 47.16
C THR A 6 4.71 -8.07 46.05
N ASP A 7 3.96 -8.38 44.99
CA ASP A 7 4.35 -8.30 43.59
C ASP A 7 5.27 -9.38 43.01
N GLY A 8 4.62 -10.28 42.27
CA GLY A 8 5.25 -11.21 41.35
C GLY A 8 4.30 -11.61 40.22
N SER A 9 3.54 -10.67 39.64
CA SER A 9 2.70 -10.94 38.47
C SER A 9 2.39 -9.69 37.64
N GLN A 10 3.42 -9.09 37.03
CA GLN A 10 3.25 -8.09 35.95
C GLN A 10 3.95 -8.47 34.62
N ALA A 11 4.43 -9.71 34.48
CA ALA A 11 5.18 -10.15 33.30
C ALA A 11 4.36 -10.33 32.00
N PRO A 12 3.13 -10.89 31.98
CA PRO A 12 2.51 -11.30 30.72
C PRO A 12 1.98 -10.13 29.86
N ARG A 13 1.54 -9.02 30.50
CA ARG A 13 0.97 -7.86 29.77
C ARG A 13 2.02 -7.03 29.03
N ARG A 14 3.22 -6.88 29.60
CA ARG A 14 4.30 -6.08 28.99
C ARG A 14 4.94 -6.79 27.79
N GLN A 15 4.95 -8.12 27.79
CA GLN A 15 5.53 -8.92 26.71
C GLN A 15 4.63 -8.94 25.46
N GLY A 16 3.32 -9.19 25.63
CA GLY A 16 2.35 -9.10 24.52
C GLY A 16 2.24 -7.70 23.92
N GLN A 17 2.42 -6.65 24.73
CA GLN A 17 2.43 -5.27 24.22
C GLN A 17 3.73 -4.93 23.45
N ARG A 18 4.88 -5.48 23.84
CA ARG A 18 6.13 -5.35 23.07
C ARG A 18 6.07 -6.08 21.73
N GLU A 19 5.46 -7.26 21.71
CA GLU A 19 5.24 -8.03 20.47
C GLU A 19 4.28 -7.31 19.52
N GLY A 20 3.16 -6.78 20.04
CA GLY A 20 2.23 -5.95 19.25
C GLY A 20 2.91 -4.69 18.70
N ASN A 21 3.70 -3.99 19.51
CA ASN A 21 4.45 -2.82 19.05
C ASN A 21 5.49 -3.19 17.98
N MET A 22 6.15 -4.35 18.10
CA MET A 22 7.10 -4.83 17.11
C MET A 22 6.42 -5.11 15.76
N GLN A 23 5.23 -5.72 15.76
CA GLN A 23 4.46 -5.96 14.54
C GLN A 23 4.06 -4.65 13.85
N VAL A 24 3.68 -3.63 14.62
CA VAL A 24 3.38 -2.28 14.08
C VAL A 24 4.62 -1.66 13.45
N VAL A 25 5.77 -1.69 14.13
CA VAL A 25 7.04 -1.17 13.59
C VAL A 25 7.43 -1.88 12.30
N GLN A 26 7.32 -3.21 12.25
CA GLN A 26 7.62 -3.99 11.05
C GLN A 26 6.67 -3.64 9.88
N SER A 27 5.39 -3.44 10.16
CA SER A 27 4.41 -3.02 9.17
C SER A 27 4.74 -1.63 8.60
N LEU A 28 5.07 -0.67 9.48
CA LEU A 28 5.48 0.67 9.06
C LEU A 28 6.77 0.65 8.23
N ALA A 29 7.78 -0.10 8.66
CA ALA A 29 9.03 -0.25 7.91
C ALA A 29 8.78 -0.84 6.50
N ARG A 30 7.90 -1.84 6.38
CA ARG A 30 7.51 -2.41 5.09
C ARG A 30 6.85 -1.37 4.18
N ARG A 31 5.94 -0.56 4.72
CA ARG A 31 5.28 0.52 3.96
C ARG A 31 6.28 1.59 3.50
N ILE A 32 7.23 1.98 4.35
CA ILE A 32 8.27 2.94 3.99
C ILE A 32 9.15 2.41 2.86
N ASN A 33 9.59 1.15 2.96
CA ASN A 33 10.39 0.52 1.91
C ASN A 33 9.63 0.45 0.58
N LEU A 34 8.34 0.13 0.63
CA LEU A 34 7.49 0.11 -0.55
C LEU A 34 7.38 1.50 -1.18
N MET A 35 7.11 2.53 -0.38
CA MET A 35 7.07 3.91 -0.88
C MET A 35 8.40 4.33 -1.53
N ALA A 36 9.53 4.01 -0.91
CA ALA A 36 10.85 4.31 -1.46
C ALA A 36 11.09 3.61 -2.81
N LEU A 37 10.68 2.35 -2.93
CA LEU A 37 10.77 1.59 -4.18
C LEU A 37 9.89 2.21 -5.27
N LEU A 38 8.64 2.55 -4.98
CA LEU A 38 7.75 3.15 -5.98
C LEU A 38 8.25 4.53 -6.44
N LEU A 39 8.78 5.33 -5.52
CA LEU A 39 9.41 6.62 -5.86
C LEU A 39 10.64 6.45 -6.76
N TYR A 40 11.42 5.39 -6.56
CA TYR A 40 12.54 5.06 -7.44
C TYR A 40 12.04 4.65 -8.83
N GLU A 41 11.03 3.78 -8.91
CA GLU A 41 10.44 3.31 -10.17
C GLU A 41 9.86 4.50 -10.98
N ILE A 42 9.16 5.42 -10.30
CA ILE A 42 8.68 6.69 -10.86
C ILE A 42 9.85 7.48 -11.45
N LYS A 43 10.88 7.75 -10.64
CA LYS A 43 12.04 8.53 -11.08
C LYS A 43 12.78 7.88 -12.26
N ALA A 44 12.82 6.55 -12.30
CA ALA A 44 13.46 5.79 -13.36
C ALA A 44 12.60 5.68 -14.63
N GLY A 45 11.33 6.11 -14.60
CA GLY A 45 10.42 6.05 -15.74
C GLY A 45 10.09 4.63 -16.19
N THR A 46 10.15 3.66 -15.27
CA THR A 46 9.83 2.26 -15.58
C THR A 46 8.33 2.09 -15.84
N PRO A 47 7.89 0.97 -16.46
CA PRO A 47 6.47 0.70 -16.61
C PRO A 47 5.67 0.76 -15.31
N LEU A 48 6.23 0.24 -14.23
CA LEU A 48 5.62 0.35 -12.91
C LEU A 48 5.53 1.82 -12.46
N GLY A 49 6.62 2.59 -12.62
CA GLY A 49 6.67 4.00 -12.27
C GLY A 49 5.60 4.81 -12.99
N LYS A 50 5.52 4.69 -14.31
CA LYS A 50 4.50 5.35 -15.15
C LYS A 50 3.08 4.96 -14.75
N THR A 51 2.86 3.68 -14.43
CA THR A 51 1.56 3.20 -13.92
C THR A 51 1.20 3.86 -12.59
N VAL A 52 2.14 3.99 -11.67
CA VAL A 52 1.92 4.66 -10.38
C VAL A 52 1.64 6.14 -10.56
N GLU A 53 2.36 6.84 -11.42
CA GLU A 53 2.10 8.25 -11.75
C GLU A 53 0.68 8.45 -12.28
N LEU A 54 0.26 7.63 -13.24
CA LEU A 54 -1.11 7.67 -13.78
C LEU A 54 -2.16 7.50 -12.67
N LEU A 55 -1.98 6.51 -11.80
CA LEU A 55 -2.93 6.26 -10.71
C LEU A 55 -2.98 7.42 -9.71
N LEU A 56 -1.84 8.04 -9.39
CA LEU A 56 -1.79 9.23 -8.54
C LEU A 56 -2.48 10.43 -9.19
N ASP A 57 -2.32 10.60 -10.50
CA ASP A 57 -2.99 11.66 -11.25
C ASP A 57 -4.50 11.46 -11.28
N LEU A 58 -4.96 10.24 -11.52
CA LEU A 58 -6.39 9.89 -11.41
C LEU A 58 -6.91 10.15 -10.00
N PHE A 59 -6.13 9.79 -8.98
CA PHE A 59 -6.49 10.05 -7.58
C PHE A 59 -6.64 11.53 -7.25
N ARG A 60 -5.73 12.36 -7.77
CA ARG A 60 -5.81 13.81 -7.56
C ARG A 60 -7.01 14.46 -8.27
N ARG A 61 -7.42 13.92 -9.42
CA ARG A 61 -8.51 14.48 -10.26
C ARG A 61 -9.89 14.10 -9.76
N GLU A 62 -10.09 12.85 -9.33
CA GLU A 62 -11.42 12.32 -9.01
C GLU A 62 -11.94 12.76 -7.64
N GLY A 63 -11.08 13.18 -6.71
CA GLY A 63 -11.43 13.98 -5.52
C GLY A 63 -12.30 13.33 -4.44
N THR A 64 -13.12 12.32 -4.77
CA THR A 64 -14.00 11.62 -3.83
C THR A 64 -13.39 10.30 -3.39
N THR A 65 -12.85 10.30 -2.18
CA THR A 65 -12.45 9.07 -1.50
C THR A 65 -13.60 8.52 -0.67
N THR A 66 -13.63 7.20 -0.50
CA THR A 66 -14.48 6.51 0.44
C THR A 66 -14.13 6.88 1.89
N PRO A 67 -14.95 6.55 2.91
CA PRO A 67 -14.64 6.84 4.31
C PRO A 67 -13.31 6.25 4.83
N ASN A 68 -12.81 5.19 4.18
CA ASN A 68 -11.50 4.60 4.45
C ASN A 68 -10.37 5.18 3.59
N GLY A 69 -10.61 6.28 2.87
CA GLY A 69 -9.62 6.98 2.05
C GLY A 69 -9.29 6.29 0.71
N ALA A 70 -10.03 5.24 0.33
CA ALA A 70 -9.84 4.57 -0.94
C ALA A 70 -10.53 5.34 -2.06
N LEU A 71 -9.92 5.37 -3.24
CA LEU A 71 -10.57 5.88 -4.43
C LEU A 71 -11.16 4.71 -5.20
N ILE A 72 -12.44 4.80 -5.56
CA ILE A 72 -13.07 3.84 -6.45
C ILE A 72 -13.13 4.44 -7.83
N LEU A 73 -12.28 3.94 -8.72
CA LEU A 73 -12.30 4.28 -10.13
C LEU A 73 -13.16 3.25 -10.88
N THR A 74 -14.16 3.72 -11.63
CA THR A 74 -15.05 2.86 -12.45
C THR A 74 -15.02 3.29 -13.91
N ASN A 75 -15.41 2.39 -14.81
CA ASN A 75 -15.53 2.67 -16.25
C ASN A 75 -14.22 3.11 -16.93
N LEU A 76 -13.08 2.65 -16.41
CA LEU A 76 -11.78 2.87 -17.05
C LEU A 76 -11.45 1.72 -17.98
N SER A 77 -11.25 2.03 -19.26
CA SER A 77 -10.72 1.10 -20.26
C SER A 77 -9.25 0.82 -19.97
N ARG A 78 -8.86 -0.46 -19.93
CA ARG A 78 -7.46 -0.86 -19.78
C ARG A 78 -6.60 -0.33 -20.94
N LEU A 79 -7.19 -0.23 -22.14
CA LEU A 79 -6.49 0.21 -23.33
C LEU A 79 -6.20 1.72 -23.24
N ASP A 80 -7.19 2.50 -22.84
CA ASP A 80 -7.06 3.94 -22.64
C ASP A 80 -6.06 4.26 -21.52
N LEU A 81 -6.06 3.46 -20.43
CA LEU A 81 -5.06 3.58 -19.37
C LEU A 81 -3.64 3.28 -19.88
N ALA A 82 -3.48 2.30 -20.77
CA ALA A 82 -2.18 1.96 -21.32
C ALA A 82 -1.67 3.08 -22.23
N GLU A 83 -2.55 3.63 -23.07
CA GLU A 83 -2.24 4.78 -23.91
C GLU A 83 -1.87 6.02 -23.07
N LEU A 84 -2.64 6.33 -22.03
CA LEU A 84 -2.36 7.46 -21.13
C LEU A 84 -1.02 7.31 -20.39
N ALA A 85 -0.63 6.09 -20.05
CA ALA A 85 0.67 5.81 -19.43
C ALA A 85 1.82 5.68 -20.45
N GLU A 86 1.53 5.74 -21.75
CA GLU A 86 2.49 5.42 -22.83
C GLU A 86 3.14 4.03 -22.62
N LEU A 87 2.32 3.03 -22.35
CA LEU A 87 2.71 1.63 -22.13
C LEU A 87 1.99 0.71 -23.10
N SER A 88 2.58 -0.45 -23.34
CA SER A 88 1.82 -1.57 -23.90
C SER A 88 0.78 -2.09 -22.90
N ALA A 89 -0.27 -2.73 -23.41
CA ALA A 89 -1.28 -3.35 -22.57
C ALA A 89 -0.69 -4.42 -21.62
N THR A 90 0.37 -5.12 -22.05
CA THR A 90 1.07 -6.13 -21.24
C THR A 90 1.83 -5.48 -20.08
N GLU A 91 2.60 -4.42 -20.36
CA GLU A 91 3.36 -3.69 -19.34
C GLU A 91 2.44 -3.07 -18.28
N LEU A 92 1.32 -2.49 -18.71
CA LEU A 92 0.31 -1.98 -17.78
C LEU A 92 -0.26 -3.11 -16.92
N GLN A 93 -0.65 -4.23 -17.53
CA GLN A 93 -1.21 -5.36 -16.82
C GLN A 93 -0.25 -5.91 -15.76
N GLU A 94 1.02 -6.15 -16.13
CA GLU A 94 2.05 -6.63 -15.20
C GLU A 94 2.28 -5.66 -14.03
N SER A 95 2.25 -4.35 -14.32
CA SER A 95 2.39 -3.31 -13.30
C SER A 95 1.19 -3.29 -12.35
N LEU A 96 -0.04 -3.37 -12.87
CA LEU A 96 -1.25 -3.46 -12.06
C LEU A 96 -1.26 -4.73 -11.20
N ASP A 97 -0.89 -5.89 -11.77
CA ASP A 97 -0.81 -7.16 -11.05
C ASP A 97 0.21 -7.09 -9.91
N ARG A 98 1.35 -6.43 -10.14
CA ARG A 98 2.36 -6.18 -9.09
C ARG A 98 1.81 -5.29 -7.98
N LEU A 99 1.17 -4.17 -8.32
CA LEU A 99 0.58 -3.26 -7.33
C LEU A 99 -0.54 -3.94 -6.52
N ALA A 100 -1.34 -4.81 -7.13
CA ALA A 100 -2.36 -5.59 -6.44
C ALA A 100 -1.76 -6.64 -5.50
N ARG A 101 -0.69 -7.33 -5.93
CA ARG A 101 0.05 -8.28 -5.08
C ARG A 101 0.64 -7.60 -3.85
N ASP A 102 1.13 -6.38 -4.01
CA ASP A 102 1.66 -5.55 -2.93
C ASP A 102 0.55 -4.91 -2.07
N SER A 103 -0.72 -5.22 -2.36
CA SER A 103 -1.91 -4.73 -1.66
C SER A 103 -2.05 -3.20 -1.67
N ILE A 104 -1.53 -2.55 -2.72
CA ILE A 104 -1.64 -1.10 -2.93
C ILE A 104 -2.99 -0.77 -3.56
N ILE A 105 -3.38 -1.54 -4.57
CA ILE A 105 -4.64 -1.37 -5.28
C ILE A 105 -5.46 -2.66 -5.25
N ILE A 106 -6.75 -2.52 -5.49
CA ILE A 106 -7.64 -3.64 -5.81
C ILE A 106 -8.28 -3.25 -7.13
N TYR A 107 -8.18 -4.12 -8.13
CA TYR A 107 -8.91 -3.93 -9.38
C TYR A 107 -9.55 -5.25 -9.81
N ARG A 108 -10.63 -5.12 -10.56
CA ARG A 108 -11.36 -6.24 -11.16
C ARG A 108 -11.47 -5.97 -12.64
N ILE A 109 -11.06 -6.93 -13.44
CA ILE A 109 -11.27 -6.88 -14.88
C ILE A 109 -12.72 -7.36 -15.09
N SER A 110 -13.57 -6.47 -15.60
CA SER A 110 -14.89 -6.89 -16.06
C SER A 110 -14.70 -7.64 -17.39
N PRO A 111 -15.35 -8.82 -17.57
CA PRO A 111 -15.26 -9.58 -18.82
C PRO A 111 -15.84 -8.81 -20.01
#